data_AF-A0A4S4KNX7-F1
#
_entry.id   AF-A0A4S4KNX7-F1
#
_cell.length_a   1.000
_cell.length_b   1.000
_cell.length_c   1.000
_cell.angle_alpha   90.00
_cell.angle_beta   90.00
_cell.angle_gamma   90.00
#
_symmetry.space_group_name_H-M   'P 1'
#
loop_
_entity.id
_entity.type
_entity.pdbx_description
1 polymer ?
#
loop_
_entity_poly.entity_id
_entity_poly.type
_entity_poly.pdbx_seq_one_letter_code
_entity_poly.pdbx_strand_id
1 'polypeptide(L)'
;MSLSVWDFLAVIIALVIVRWLHVQRTRAKASNLPHPPGPPGLPLIGNLRDIPPNPAWLTYRQWSREYCSALVRLNVFGNNIVVVNSLEAVTDLLEKRSSVYSDSGVKVHIDWLDDVMAHLRLMAGSEIMRIAYGINVESKDDPYIVTAEHAVGSITATTNAGSYLVDTLPFLKHIPEWFPGATFKREAKIWRKSVMKMLYRPFDVVKKRMASTLATLFPDGLGKDGKDPSYMEGVIRGALGSMYTGSGARTQAILHDESVYPEPMTFNPDRFMKDGELNPEVRDPATAAFGYGRRICPGRFMAYESMWIAIAATLAVYTIEKAEGPDGTPITPNGDYEQGFLCYPKPFPCKIYPHHIDQEVLIRATARI
;
A
#
# COMPACT_ATOMS: atom_id res chain seq x y z
N MET A 1 50.69 -0.57 14.78
CA MET A 1 49.81 -0.86 15.93
C MET A 1 48.57 -1.55 15.41
N SER A 2 48.30 -2.78 15.85
CA SER A 2 46.99 -3.42 15.70
C SER A 2 46.06 -2.89 16.79
N LEU A 3 44.90 -2.33 16.42
CA LEU A 3 43.86 -2.02 17.40
C LEU A 3 43.41 -3.32 18.06
N SER A 4 43.43 -3.36 19.40
CA SER A 4 42.96 -4.50 20.17
C SER A 4 41.44 -4.53 20.21
N VAL A 5 40.87 -5.69 20.57
CA VAL A 5 39.42 -5.83 20.79
C VAL A 5 38.92 -4.86 21.88
N TRP A 6 39.79 -4.52 22.85
CA TRP A 6 39.49 -3.57 23.91
C TRP A 6 39.41 -2.12 23.42
N ASP A 7 40.21 -1.73 22.42
CA ASP A 7 40.13 -0.40 21.80
C ASP A 7 38.80 -0.22 21.06
N PHE A 8 38.37 -1.24 20.32
CA PHE A 8 37.04 -1.25 19.68
C PHE A 8 35.90 -1.20 20.70
N LEU A 9 35.99 -1.96 21.80
CA LEU A 9 35.01 -1.90 22.89
C LEU A 9 34.96 -0.51 23.55
N ALA A 10 36.12 0.09 23.84
CA ALA A 10 36.20 1.43 24.41
C ALA A 10 35.58 2.50 23.49
N VAL A 11 35.82 2.43 22.17
CA VAL A 11 35.19 3.31 21.18
C VAL A 11 33.67 3.11 21.13
N ILE A 12 33.18 1.87 21.16
CA ILE A 12 31.74 1.57 21.19
C ILE A 12 31.09 2.13 22.46
N ILE A 13 31.71 1.92 23.63
CA ILE A 13 31.22 2.43 24.91
C ILE A 13 31.23 3.97 24.93
N ALA A 14 32.29 4.61 24.42
CA ALA A 14 32.37 6.07 24.30
C ALA A 14 31.28 6.63 23.38
N LEU A 15 31.03 6.01 22.21
CA LEU A 15 29.96 6.40 21.30
C LEU A 15 28.56 6.21 21.93
N VAL A 16 28.36 5.13 22.71
CA VAL A 16 27.14 4.89 23.50
C VAL A 16 26.92 5.98 24.54
N ILE A 17 27.94 6.34 25.32
CA ILE A 17 27.86 7.38 26.36
C ILE A 17 27.64 8.76 25.73
N VAL A 18 28.36 9.11 24.66
CA VAL A 18 28.19 10.37 23.94
C VAL A 18 26.78 10.46 23.32
N ARG A 19 26.26 9.38 22.73
CA ARG A 19 24.89 9.36 22.20
C ARG A 19 23.85 9.42 23.32
N TRP A 20 24.07 8.79 24.47
CA TRP A 20 23.18 8.90 25.64
C TRP A 20 23.15 10.33 26.19
N LEU A 21 24.31 10.97 26.40
CA LEU A 21 24.42 12.37 26.82
C LEU A 21 23.80 13.33 25.80
N HIS A 22 23.95 13.04 24.50
CA HIS A 22 23.30 13.81 23.44
C HIS A 22 21.77 13.65 23.48
N VAL A 23 21.25 12.42 23.66
CA VAL A 23 19.80 12.15 23.80
C VAL A 23 19.23 12.81 25.06
N GLN A 24 19.95 12.83 26.18
CA GLN A 24 19.55 13.59 27.37
C GLN A 24 19.47 15.10 27.06
N ARG A 25 20.48 15.66 26.38
CA ARG A 25 20.53 17.08 25.99
C ARG A 25 19.50 17.48 24.92
N THR A 26 19.11 16.57 24.01
CA THR A 26 18.04 16.85 23.03
C THR A 26 16.65 16.65 23.63
N ARG A 27 16.46 15.72 24.57
CA ARG A 27 15.24 15.66 25.41
C ARG A 27 15.04 16.97 26.18
N ALA A 28 16.10 17.51 26.79
CA ALA A 28 16.10 18.81 27.46
C ALA A 28 16.00 20.04 26.53
N LYS A 29 15.92 19.85 25.20
CA LYS A 29 15.72 20.90 24.18
C LYS A 29 14.54 20.63 23.24
N ALA A 30 13.76 19.58 23.49
CA ALA A 30 12.51 19.34 22.76
C ALA A 30 11.50 20.44 23.10
N SER A 31 10.58 20.75 22.19
CA SER A 31 9.59 21.81 22.40
C SER A 31 8.69 21.52 23.60
N ASN A 32 8.37 22.54 24.41
CA ASN A 32 7.47 22.45 25.58
C ASN A 32 6.01 22.04 25.26
N LEU A 33 5.69 21.66 24.02
CA LEU A 33 4.39 21.11 23.64
C LEU A 33 4.38 19.61 23.99
N PRO A 34 3.34 19.11 24.70
CA PRO A 34 3.24 17.69 24.99
C PRO A 34 3.13 16.88 23.70
N HIS A 35 4.00 15.88 23.57
CA HIS A 35 3.89 14.90 22.50
C HIS A 35 2.70 13.95 22.74
N PRO A 36 2.15 13.31 21.69
CA PRO A 36 1.18 12.23 21.87
C PRO A 36 1.75 11.10 22.75
N PRO A 37 0.91 10.43 23.55
CA PRO A 37 1.32 9.34 24.42
C PRO A 37 1.72 8.08 23.63
N GLY A 38 2.35 7.12 24.30
CA GLY A 38 2.81 5.87 23.72
C GLY A 38 3.75 5.11 24.66
N PRO A 39 4.17 3.88 24.29
CA PRO A 39 4.99 3.04 25.15
C PRO A 39 6.37 3.67 25.46
N PRO A 40 6.95 3.41 26.66
CA PRO A 40 8.20 4.04 27.09
C PRO A 40 9.42 3.45 26.38
N GLY A 41 9.88 4.12 25.31
CA GLY A 41 10.98 3.66 24.47
C GLY A 41 12.33 3.53 25.19
N LEU A 42 13.00 2.40 24.96
CA LEU A 42 14.29 2.03 25.56
C LEU A 42 15.43 3.01 25.19
N PRO A 43 16.51 3.10 26.00
CA PRO A 43 17.68 3.90 25.64
C PRO A 43 18.25 3.54 24.26
N LEU A 44 18.69 4.57 23.51
CA LEU A 44 19.34 4.51 22.18
C LEU A 44 18.48 3.99 21.02
N ILE A 45 17.74 2.90 21.20
CA ILE A 45 16.90 2.26 20.17
C ILE A 45 15.45 2.75 20.18
N GLY A 46 14.97 3.26 21.32
CA GLY A 46 13.57 3.63 21.52
C GLY A 46 12.65 2.41 21.49
N ASN A 47 11.50 2.57 20.84
CA ASN A 47 10.45 1.59 20.69
C ASN A 47 10.69 0.56 19.56
N LEU A 48 11.93 0.37 19.10
CA LEU A 48 12.25 -0.57 18.02
C LEU A 48 11.74 -2.00 18.29
N ARG A 49 11.79 -2.43 19.55
CA ARG A 49 11.30 -3.75 20.01
C ARG A 49 9.78 -3.80 20.23
N ASP A 50 9.14 -2.64 20.28
CA ASP A 50 7.71 -2.51 20.56
C ASP A 50 6.92 -2.40 19.26
N ILE A 51 7.58 -2.29 18.09
CA ILE A 51 6.92 -2.34 16.78
C ILE A 51 6.16 -3.67 16.67
N PRO A 52 4.82 -3.66 16.61
CA PRO A 52 4.04 -4.89 16.63
C PRO A 52 4.16 -5.65 15.30
N PRO A 53 4.08 -7.00 15.34
CA PRO A 53 3.95 -7.80 14.13
C PRO A 53 2.62 -7.53 13.41
N ASN A 54 2.47 -7.99 12.18
CA ASN A 54 1.19 -7.90 11.48
C ASN A 54 0.15 -8.86 12.10
N PRO A 55 -1.13 -8.45 12.25
CA PRO A 55 -1.71 -7.15 11.90
C PRO A 55 -1.48 -6.05 12.96
N ALA A 56 -0.53 -5.15 12.67
CA ALA A 56 -0.08 -4.09 13.59
C ALA A 56 -1.18 -3.12 14.05
N TRP A 57 -2.27 -3.00 13.28
CA TRP A 57 -3.37 -2.09 13.58
C TRP A 57 -4.17 -2.48 14.84
N LEU A 58 -4.20 -3.77 15.20
CA LEU A 58 -4.84 -4.22 16.45
C LEU A 58 -4.12 -3.63 17.67
N THR A 59 -2.79 -3.75 17.73
CA THR A 59 -1.98 -3.20 18.83
C THR A 59 -2.03 -1.67 18.87
N TYR A 60 -1.97 -0.98 17.73
CA TYR A 60 -2.11 0.48 17.70
C TYR A 60 -3.47 0.96 18.21
N ARG A 61 -4.54 0.23 17.90
CA ARG A 61 -5.89 0.50 18.42
C ARG A 61 -6.02 0.16 19.91
N GLN A 62 -5.40 -0.93 20.37
CA GLN A 62 -5.31 -1.25 21.80
C GLN A 62 -4.63 -0.13 22.58
N TRP A 63 -3.49 0.38 22.10
CA TRP A 63 -2.81 1.53 22.71
C TRP A 63 -3.62 2.83 22.64
N SER A 64 -4.39 3.04 21.58
CA SER A 64 -5.30 4.20 21.49
C SER A 64 -6.36 4.18 22.60
N ARG A 65 -6.83 2.98 22.99
CA ARG A 65 -7.70 2.77 24.16
C ARG A 65 -6.93 2.92 25.47
N GLU A 66 -5.78 2.24 25.63
CA GLU A 66 -4.95 2.25 26.84
C GLU A 66 -4.47 3.65 27.25
N TYR A 67 -4.04 4.46 26.27
CA TYR A 67 -3.58 5.84 26.50
C TYR A 67 -4.68 6.90 26.31
N CYS A 68 -5.95 6.49 26.19
CA CYS A 68 -7.12 7.36 25.97
C CYS A 68 -6.87 8.45 24.92
N SER A 69 -6.26 8.10 23.78
CA SER A 69 -5.82 9.09 22.78
C SER A 69 -5.95 8.60 21.35
N ALA A 70 -6.46 9.47 20.48
CA ALA A 70 -6.54 9.24 19.03
C ALA A 70 -5.16 9.21 18.35
N LEU A 71 -4.11 9.70 19.01
CA LEU A 71 -2.73 9.75 18.51
C LEU A 71 -1.81 8.94 19.41
N VAL A 72 -1.13 7.93 18.84
CA VAL A 72 -0.13 7.12 19.56
C VAL A 72 1.24 7.36 18.93
N ARG A 73 2.26 7.63 19.75
CA ARG A 73 3.64 7.90 19.32
C ARG A 73 4.57 6.74 19.61
N LEU A 74 5.43 6.44 18.64
CA LEU A 74 6.62 5.61 18.81
C LEU A 74 7.86 6.44 18.47
N ASN A 75 8.98 6.18 19.14
CA ASN A 75 10.29 6.73 18.78
C ASN A 75 11.23 5.59 18.39
N VAL A 76 11.73 5.57 17.14
CA VAL A 76 12.60 4.50 16.64
C VAL A 76 13.95 5.09 16.26
N PHE A 77 15.00 4.74 17.01
CA PHE A 77 16.36 5.31 16.92
C PHE A 77 16.46 6.86 17.04
N GLY A 78 15.40 7.53 17.48
CA GLY A 78 15.27 9.00 17.51
C GLY A 78 14.17 9.54 16.60
N ASN A 79 13.79 8.82 15.54
CA ASN A 79 12.73 9.22 14.61
C ASN A 79 11.36 9.04 15.26
N ASN A 80 10.47 10.03 15.16
CA ASN A 80 9.13 9.96 15.73
C ASN A 80 8.13 9.46 14.69
N ILE A 81 7.50 8.33 14.97
CA ILE A 81 6.36 7.80 14.23
C ILE A 81 5.09 8.17 15.02
N VAL A 82 4.07 8.70 14.36
CA VAL A 82 2.77 8.97 14.98
C VAL A 82 1.72 8.16 14.22
N VAL A 83 0.95 7.38 14.96
CA VAL A 83 -0.19 6.60 14.44
C VAL A 83 -1.47 7.34 14.80
N VAL A 84 -2.34 7.53 13.81
CA VAL A 84 -3.64 8.19 13.95
C VAL A 84 -4.73 7.12 13.91
N ASN A 85 -5.58 7.06 14.94
CA ASN A 85 -6.55 5.97 15.11
C ASN A 85 -8.02 6.42 15.00
N SER A 86 -8.34 7.72 15.02
CA SER A 86 -9.71 8.23 14.85
C SER A 86 -9.87 9.08 13.58
N LEU A 87 -11.09 9.10 13.04
CA LEU A 87 -11.44 9.90 11.85
C LEU A 87 -11.31 11.41 12.12
N GLU A 88 -11.64 11.89 13.32
CA GLU A 88 -11.52 13.31 13.68
C GLU A 88 -10.06 13.78 13.63
N ALA A 89 -9.14 13.01 14.22
CA ALA A 89 -7.71 13.33 14.21
C ALA A 89 -7.12 13.22 12.79
N VAL A 90 -7.63 12.31 11.98
CA VAL A 90 -7.33 12.23 10.54
C VAL A 90 -7.81 13.48 9.80
N THR A 91 -9.06 13.93 9.98
CA THR A 91 -9.59 15.12 9.31
C THR A 91 -8.84 16.39 9.74
N ASP A 92 -8.49 16.54 11.01
CA ASP A 92 -7.74 17.72 11.46
C ASP A 92 -6.31 17.77 10.91
N LEU A 93 -5.60 16.64 10.87
CA LEU A 93 -4.23 16.56 10.38
C LEU A 93 -4.14 16.46 8.84
N LEU A 94 -4.79 15.47 8.25
CA LEU A 94 -4.63 15.11 6.84
C LEU A 94 -5.54 15.89 5.89
N GLU A 95 -6.55 16.61 6.40
CA GLU A 95 -7.46 17.43 5.57
C GLU A 95 -7.29 18.92 5.87
N LYS A 96 -7.65 19.38 7.08
CA LYS A 96 -7.55 20.81 7.45
C LYS A 96 -6.11 21.31 7.38
N ARG A 97 -5.15 20.53 7.91
CA ARG A 97 -3.70 20.84 7.87
C ARG A 97 -2.97 20.15 6.72
N SER A 98 -3.68 19.70 5.68
CA SER A 98 -3.13 18.90 4.58
C SER A 98 -1.91 19.50 3.87
N SER A 99 -1.73 20.83 3.87
CA SER A 99 -0.53 21.50 3.33
C SER A 99 0.76 21.18 4.09
N VAL A 100 0.68 20.65 5.32
CA VAL A 100 1.81 20.24 6.16
C VAL A 100 2.08 18.74 6.06
N TYR A 101 1.05 17.93 5.75
CA TYR A 101 1.09 16.46 5.85
C TYR A 101 0.91 15.72 4.51
N SER A 102 1.14 16.39 3.37
CA SER A 102 0.97 15.81 2.03
C SER A 102 2.22 15.11 1.44
N ASP A 103 3.31 14.94 2.19
CA ASP A 103 4.49 14.21 1.70
C ASP A 103 4.34 12.68 1.81
N SER A 104 4.80 11.96 0.79
CA SER A 104 4.50 10.53 0.60
C SER A 104 5.53 9.60 1.23
N GLY A 105 5.11 8.83 2.26
CA GLY A 105 5.81 7.65 2.77
C GLY A 105 4.89 6.42 2.79
N VAL A 106 4.91 5.60 1.74
CA VAL A 106 3.90 4.55 1.46
C VAL A 106 4.55 3.22 1.04
N LYS A 107 3.96 2.08 1.45
CA LYS A 107 4.66 0.81 1.72
C LYS A 107 3.70 -0.42 1.74
N VAL A 108 3.91 -1.54 0.98
CA VAL A 108 3.10 -2.82 1.00
C VAL A 108 3.89 -4.18 1.14
N HIS A 109 3.23 -5.37 1.25
CA HIS A 109 3.72 -6.73 0.93
C HIS A 109 2.60 -7.71 0.47
N ILE A 110 3.04 -8.89 -0.04
CA ILE A 110 2.46 -10.26 -0.08
C ILE A 110 2.14 -10.80 -1.49
N ASP A 111 2.26 -12.14 -1.61
CA ASP A 111 2.15 -13.02 -2.77
C ASP A 111 1.48 -14.35 -2.29
N TRP A 112 0.57 -15.11 -2.93
CA TRP A 112 -0.25 -15.04 -4.17
C TRP A 112 -1.44 -16.07 -4.08
N LEU A 113 -2.40 -16.09 -5.03
CA LEU A 113 -3.37 -17.19 -5.33
C LEU A 113 -3.71 -17.11 -6.82
N ASP A 114 -3.46 -18.14 -7.62
CA ASP A 114 -3.14 -17.90 -9.03
C ASP A 114 -4.31 -17.49 -9.94
N ASP A 115 -5.26 -18.36 -10.29
CA ASP A 115 -6.14 -18.03 -11.42
C ASP A 115 -7.17 -16.92 -11.18
N VAL A 116 -7.91 -16.90 -10.06
CA VAL A 116 -8.91 -15.83 -9.82
C VAL A 116 -8.23 -14.46 -9.68
N MET A 117 -7.10 -14.39 -8.96
CA MET A 117 -6.38 -13.12 -8.81
C MET A 117 -5.69 -12.71 -10.11
N ALA A 118 -5.22 -13.64 -10.94
CA ALA A 118 -4.67 -13.31 -12.26
C ALA A 118 -5.72 -12.65 -13.17
N HIS A 119 -6.98 -13.12 -13.16
CA HIS A 119 -8.06 -12.47 -13.93
C HIS A 119 -8.38 -11.07 -13.38
N LEU A 120 -8.43 -10.88 -12.06
CA LEU A 120 -8.64 -9.55 -11.46
C LEU A 120 -7.48 -8.57 -11.72
N ARG A 121 -6.23 -9.05 -11.65
CA ARG A 121 -5.03 -8.25 -11.96
C ARG A 121 -4.94 -7.93 -13.45
N LEU A 122 -5.29 -8.87 -14.34
CA LEU A 122 -5.39 -8.63 -15.78
C LEU A 122 -6.48 -7.60 -16.10
N MET A 123 -7.66 -7.71 -15.49
CA MET A 123 -8.76 -6.75 -15.67
C MET A 123 -8.32 -5.32 -15.30
N ALA A 124 -7.84 -5.12 -14.05
CA ALA A 124 -7.38 -3.82 -13.59
C ALA A 124 -6.17 -3.32 -14.40
N GLY A 125 -5.23 -4.21 -14.72
CA GLY A 125 -4.04 -3.88 -15.48
C GLY A 125 -4.31 -3.53 -16.95
N SER A 126 -5.29 -4.17 -17.59
CA SER A 126 -5.75 -3.85 -18.95
C SER A 126 -6.55 -2.55 -18.97
N GLU A 127 -7.41 -2.31 -17.97
CA GLU A 127 -8.08 -1.02 -17.81
C GLU A 127 -7.07 0.13 -17.68
N ILE A 128 -6.06 -0.01 -16.81
CA ILE A 128 -5.03 1.02 -16.64
C ILE A 128 -4.21 1.19 -17.93
N MET A 129 -3.79 0.12 -18.63
CA MET A 129 -3.07 0.26 -19.91
C MET A 129 -3.92 0.98 -20.97
N ARG A 130 -5.23 0.70 -21.01
CA ARG A 130 -6.15 1.31 -21.97
C ARG A 130 -6.40 2.78 -21.67
N ILE A 131 -6.66 3.14 -20.42
CA ILE A 131 -6.94 4.52 -19.99
C ILE A 131 -5.67 5.38 -20.00
N ALA A 132 -4.58 4.91 -19.40
CA ALA A 132 -3.37 5.70 -19.17
C ALA A 132 -2.44 5.76 -20.39
N TYR A 133 -2.49 4.75 -21.28
CA TYR A 133 -1.55 4.62 -22.40
C TYR A 133 -2.18 4.28 -23.76
N GLY A 134 -3.49 4.05 -23.86
CA GLY A 134 -4.12 3.60 -25.12
C GLY A 134 -3.53 2.27 -25.62
N ILE A 135 -3.19 1.37 -24.71
CA ILE A 135 -2.67 0.03 -25.00
C ILE A 135 -3.77 -0.97 -24.57
N ASN A 136 -4.25 -1.78 -25.50
CA ASN A 136 -5.08 -2.94 -25.15
C ASN A 136 -4.17 -4.06 -24.66
N VAL A 137 -4.59 -4.77 -23.61
CA VAL A 137 -3.90 -5.96 -23.09
C VAL A 137 -4.93 -7.07 -22.88
N GLU A 138 -4.64 -8.24 -23.43
CA GLU A 138 -5.61 -9.34 -23.57
C GLU A 138 -5.19 -10.62 -22.82
N SER A 139 -3.94 -10.71 -22.34
CA SER A 139 -3.42 -11.87 -21.59
C SER A 139 -2.67 -11.47 -20.32
N LYS A 140 -2.74 -12.34 -19.29
CA LYS A 140 -2.00 -12.21 -18.02
C LYS A 140 -0.49 -12.25 -18.22
N ASP A 141 -0.03 -12.96 -19.25
CA ASP A 141 1.37 -13.12 -19.61
C ASP A 141 1.93 -11.94 -20.42
N ASP A 142 1.14 -10.89 -20.67
CA ASP A 142 1.59 -9.71 -21.38
C ASP A 142 2.78 -9.03 -20.66
N PRO A 143 3.88 -8.68 -21.38
CA PRO A 143 5.06 -8.10 -20.78
C PRO A 143 4.85 -6.79 -19.99
N TYR A 144 3.74 -6.07 -20.17
CA TYR A 144 3.35 -4.93 -19.35
C TYR A 144 2.77 -5.35 -18.01
N ILE A 145 1.87 -6.34 -17.97
CA ILE A 145 1.26 -6.88 -16.74
C ILE A 145 2.34 -7.50 -15.87
N VAL A 146 3.09 -8.46 -16.42
CA VAL A 146 4.18 -9.15 -15.70
C VAL A 146 5.23 -8.15 -15.19
N THR A 147 5.57 -7.12 -15.97
CA THR A 147 6.50 -6.07 -15.51
C THR A 147 5.90 -5.22 -14.38
N ALA A 148 4.61 -4.89 -14.44
CA ALA A 148 3.92 -4.12 -13.42
C ALA A 148 3.79 -4.92 -12.12
N GLU A 149 3.42 -6.20 -12.18
CA GLU A 149 3.36 -7.09 -11.00
C GLU A 149 4.73 -7.25 -10.35
N HIS A 150 5.80 -7.51 -11.12
CA HIS A 150 7.17 -7.54 -10.59
C HIS A 150 7.66 -6.18 -10.04
N ALA A 151 7.07 -5.06 -10.46
CA ALA A 151 7.38 -3.72 -9.94
C ALA A 151 6.58 -3.40 -8.66
N VAL A 152 5.29 -3.73 -8.62
CA VAL A 152 4.46 -3.71 -7.41
C VAL A 152 5.07 -4.61 -6.34
N GLY A 153 5.59 -5.79 -6.72
CA GLY A 153 6.39 -6.69 -5.88
C GLY A 153 7.55 -6.03 -5.14
N SER A 154 8.13 -4.95 -5.68
CA SER A 154 9.19 -4.19 -4.99
C SER A 154 8.68 -3.27 -3.88
N ILE A 155 7.55 -2.60 -4.14
CA ILE A 155 6.79 -1.84 -3.14
C ILE A 155 6.24 -2.80 -2.09
N THR A 156 5.97 -4.04 -2.52
CA THR A 156 5.65 -5.22 -1.72
C THR A 156 6.82 -5.70 -0.84
N ALA A 157 8.00 -5.07 -0.83
CA ALA A 157 9.09 -5.48 0.06
C ALA A 157 9.72 -4.35 0.87
N THR A 158 9.82 -3.13 0.32
CA THR A 158 10.50 -1.94 0.91
C THR A 158 9.76 -1.30 2.10
N THR A 159 9.11 -2.11 2.92
CA THR A 159 7.84 -1.72 3.56
C THR A 159 7.76 -2.01 5.02
N ASN A 160 7.70 -3.30 5.37
CA ASN A 160 7.10 -3.70 6.64
C ASN A 160 7.93 -3.06 7.76
N ALA A 161 7.30 -2.64 8.84
CA ALA A 161 7.99 -1.84 9.85
C ALA A 161 9.15 -2.68 10.43
N GLY A 162 10.40 -2.33 10.10
CA GLY A 162 11.60 -3.12 10.41
C GLY A 162 12.15 -4.02 9.29
N SER A 163 11.50 -4.13 8.13
CA SER A 163 11.95 -4.92 6.95
C SER A 163 13.39 -4.63 6.54
N TYR A 164 13.78 -3.35 6.52
CA TYR A 164 15.14 -2.94 6.26
C TYR A 164 15.65 -1.93 7.28
N LEU A 165 16.80 -2.24 7.90
CA LEU A 165 17.46 -1.34 8.83
C LEU A 165 17.96 -0.03 8.19
N VAL A 166 18.08 0.04 6.86
CA VAL A 166 18.54 1.27 6.17
C VAL A 166 17.55 2.43 6.31
N ASP A 167 16.25 2.14 6.48
CA ASP A 167 15.20 3.12 6.71
C ASP A 167 15.39 3.86 8.04
N THR A 168 15.86 3.16 9.07
CA THR A 168 16.05 3.70 10.43
C THR A 168 17.50 4.11 10.69
N LEU A 169 18.45 3.53 9.95
CA LEU A 169 19.89 3.80 10.02
C LEU A 169 20.43 4.18 8.63
N PRO A 170 20.20 5.43 8.15
CA PRO A 170 20.52 5.83 6.78
C PRO A 170 21.98 5.71 6.36
N PHE A 171 22.92 5.59 7.31
CA PHE A 171 24.33 5.35 7.01
C PHE A 171 24.59 3.97 6.39
N LEU A 172 23.72 2.98 6.62
CA LEU A 172 23.83 1.64 6.02
C LEU A 172 23.80 1.70 4.48
N LYS A 173 23.22 2.75 3.88
CA LYS A 173 23.22 2.97 2.42
C LYS A 173 24.63 3.05 1.80
N HIS A 174 25.68 3.28 2.61
CA HIS A 174 27.07 3.33 2.15
C HIS A 174 27.79 1.97 2.18
N ILE A 175 27.24 0.94 2.84
CA ILE A 175 27.87 -0.38 2.97
C ILE A 175 28.03 -1.08 1.59
N PRO A 176 29.15 -1.76 1.28
CA PRO A 176 29.35 -2.47 0.01
C PRO A 176 28.33 -3.59 -0.26
N GLU A 177 28.02 -3.85 -1.54
CA GLU A 177 27.04 -4.90 -1.95
C GLU A 177 27.43 -6.32 -1.51
N TRP A 178 28.71 -6.60 -1.22
CA TRP A 178 29.19 -7.91 -0.78
C TRP A 178 28.97 -8.17 0.72
N PHE A 179 28.73 -7.12 1.52
CA PHE A 179 28.73 -7.23 2.98
C PHE A 179 27.51 -8.03 3.50
N PRO A 180 27.66 -8.84 4.57
CA PRO A 180 26.53 -9.51 5.23
C PRO A 180 25.46 -8.51 5.68
N GLY A 181 24.18 -8.75 5.34
CA GLY A 181 23.08 -7.82 5.60
C GLY A 181 22.89 -6.71 4.53
N ALA A 182 23.73 -6.61 3.50
CA ALA A 182 23.52 -5.71 2.36
C ALA A 182 22.51 -6.22 1.31
N THR A 183 21.59 -7.12 1.69
CA THR A 183 20.56 -7.73 0.82
C THR A 183 19.73 -6.66 0.11
N PHE A 184 19.29 -5.64 0.85
CA PHE A 184 18.49 -4.51 0.37
C PHE A 184 19.07 -3.83 -0.88
N LYS A 185 20.41 -3.78 -1.04
CA LYS A 185 21.04 -3.23 -2.24
C LYS A 185 20.88 -4.15 -3.45
N ARG A 186 21.04 -5.45 -3.25
CA ARG A 186 20.94 -6.47 -4.30
C ARG A 186 19.49 -6.59 -4.78
N GLU A 187 18.54 -6.55 -3.85
CA GLU A 187 17.10 -6.53 -4.10
C GLU A 187 16.67 -5.24 -4.82
N ALA A 188 17.03 -4.05 -4.31
CA ALA A 188 16.74 -2.78 -4.98
C ALA A 188 17.35 -2.68 -6.40
N LYS A 189 18.49 -3.33 -6.65
CA LYS A 189 19.17 -3.40 -7.96
C LYS A 189 18.45 -4.32 -8.96
N ILE A 190 17.73 -5.33 -8.47
CA ILE A 190 16.80 -6.15 -9.26
C ILE A 190 15.54 -5.32 -9.56
N TRP A 191 14.87 -4.83 -8.51
CA TRP A 191 13.60 -4.10 -8.62
C TRP A 191 13.68 -2.82 -9.44
N ARG A 192 14.79 -2.07 -9.38
CA ARG A 192 15.01 -0.90 -10.23
C ARG A 192 14.86 -1.23 -11.71
N LYS A 193 15.16 -2.45 -12.16
CA LYS A 193 14.93 -2.87 -13.55
C LYS A 193 13.44 -2.99 -13.87
N SER A 194 12.66 -3.62 -12.99
CA SER A 194 11.20 -3.77 -13.16
C SER A 194 10.48 -2.43 -13.10
N VAL A 195 10.76 -1.61 -12.06
CA VAL A 195 10.16 -0.29 -11.89
C VAL A 195 10.49 0.64 -13.07
N MET A 196 11.74 0.66 -13.55
CA MET A 196 12.09 1.47 -14.73
C MET A 196 11.44 0.96 -16.01
N LYS A 197 11.33 -0.36 -16.21
CA LYS A 197 10.56 -0.90 -17.35
C LYS A 197 9.08 -0.52 -17.27
N MET A 198 8.44 -0.61 -16.10
CA MET A 198 7.04 -0.24 -15.87
C MET A 198 6.80 1.24 -16.19
N LEU A 199 7.68 2.14 -15.72
CA LEU A 199 7.53 3.58 -15.92
C LEU A 199 7.82 4.03 -17.36
N TYR A 200 8.86 3.51 -18.00
CA TYR A 200 9.32 4.01 -19.29
C TYR A 200 8.70 3.28 -20.48
N ARG A 201 8.55 1.95 -20.46
CA ARG A 201 8.16 1.17 -21.65
C ARG A 201 6.80 1.57 -22.25
N PRO A 202 5.68 1.67 -21.48
CA PRO A 202 4.41 2.09 -22.06
C PRO A 202 4.41 3.59 -22.38
N PHE A 203 5.09 4.40 -21.56
CA PHE A 203 5.23 5.84 -21.78
C PHE A 203 5.95 6.18 -23.10
N ASP A 204 7.05 5.47 -23.42
CA ASP A 204 7.81 5.67 -24.65
C ASP A 204 7.01 5.28 -25.91
N VAL A 205 6.08 4.33 -25.79
CA VAL A 205 5.14 3.97 -26.87
C VAL A 205 4.14 5.10 -27.11
N VAL A 206 3.55 5.66 -26.04
CA VAL A 206 2.65 6.82 -26.12
C VAL A 206 3.38 8.04 -26.68
N LYS A 207 4.58 8.35 -26.17
CA LYS A 207 5.40 9.48 -26.61
C LYS A 207 5.71 9.43 -28.10
N LYS A 208 5.96 8.24 -28.65
CA LYS A 208 6.15 8.03 -30.11
C LYS A 208 4.85 8.20 -30.89
N ARG A 209 3.74 7.61 -30.42
CA ARG A 209 2.41 7.72 -31.06
C ARG A 209 1.89 9.16 -31.09
N MET A 210 2.12 9.92 -30.02
CA MET A 210 1.65 11.29 -29.85
C MET A 210 2.67 12.36 -30.27
N ALA A 211 3.80 12.01 -30.88
CA ALA A 211 4.87 12.98 -31.17
C ALA A 211 4.41 14.18 -31.99
N SER A 212 3.57 13.96 -33.01
CA SER A 212 2.95 15.01 -33.82
C SER A 212 1.87 15.80 -33.05
N THR A 213 1.03 15.12 -32.28
CA THR A 213 -0.06 15.72 -31.50
C THR A 213 0.45 16.57 -30.33
N LEU A 214 1.53 16.16 -29.67
CA LEU A 214 2.17 16.93 -28.61
C LEU A 214 2.86 18.19 -29.15
N ALA A 215 3.49 18.09 -30.33
CA ALA A 215 4.09 19.25 -31.01
C ALA A 215 3.07 20.29 -31.47
N THR A 216 1.80 19.90 -31.73
CA THR A 216 0.72 20.83 -32.08
C THR A 216 -0.09 21.32 -30.88
N LEU A 217 -0.25 20.53 -29.82
CA LEU A 217 -0.91 20.96 -28.57
C LEU A 217 -0.01 21.84 -27.68
N PHE A 218 1.32 21.73 -27.81
CA PHE A 218 2.30 22.52 -27.06
C PHE A 218 3.38 23.13 -27.98
N PRO A 219 3.03 24.12 -28.83
CA PRO A 219 3.97 24.70 -29.80
C PRO A 219 5.23 25.31 -29.16
N ASP A 220 5.07 25.96 -28.00
CA ASP A 220 6.15 26.59 -27.23
C ASP A 220 6.86 25.61 -26.27
N GLY A 221 6.57 24.31 -26.38
CA GLY A 221 6.98 23.29 -25.41
C GLY A 221 6.02 23.16 -24.22
N LEU A 222 6.27 22.13 -23.39
CA LEU A 222 5.38 21.71 -22.30
C LEU A 222 5.46 22.62 -21.06
N GLY A 223 4.95 23.85 -21.16
CA GLY A 223 4.64 24.65 -19.96
C GLY A 223 4.35 26.14 -20.19
N LYS A 224 3.08 26.55 -20.02
CA LYS A 224 2.73 27.96 -19.78
C LYS A 224 3.35 28.53 -18.47
N ASP A 225 3.81 27.65 -17.59
CA ASP A 225 4.41 27.96 -16.30
C ASP A 225 5.93 28.23 -16.35
N GLY A 226 6.58 28.11 -17.52
CA GLY A 226 8.04 28.25 -17.65
C GLY A 226 8.87 27.14 -16.97
N LYS A 227 8.26 25.97 -16.70
CA LYS A 227 8.95 24.80 -16.13
C LYS A 227 9.66 24.01 -17.22
N ASP A 228 10.78 23.39 -16.87
CA ASP A 228 11.54 22.49 -17.77
C ASP A 228 10.64 21.36 -18.33
N PRO A 229 10.55 21.20 -19.66
CA PRO A 229 9.82 20.10 -20.28
C PRO A 229 10.27 18.71 -19.80
N SER A 230 11.55 18.53 -19.45
CA SER A 230 12.11 17.27 -18.96
C SER A 230 11.57 16.92 -17.56
N TYR A 231 11.45 17.92 -16.68
CA TYR A 231 10.75 17.81 -15.41
C TYR A 231 9.26 17.49 -15.61
N MET A 232 8.56 18.22 -16.49
CA MET A 232 7.13 17.98 -16.75
C MET A 232 6.87 16.58 -17.33
N GLU A 233 7.73 16.10 -18.22
CA GLU A 233 7.70 14.72 -18.71
C GLU A 233 7.89 13.69 -17.56
N GLY A 234 8.82 13.97 -16.64
CA GLY A 234 9.02 13.17 -15.44
C GLY A 234 7.80 13.13 -14.52
N VAL A 235 7.09 14.26 -14.36
CA VAL A 235 5.84 14.36 -13.60
C VAL A 235 4.72 13.54 -14.26
N ILE A 236 4.52 13.68 -15.57
CA ILE A 236 3.48 12.93 -16.31
C ILE A 236 3.76 11.42 -16.25
N ARG A 237 5.01 11.00 -16.53
CA ARG A 237 5.41 9.59 -16.44
C ARG A 237 5.25 9.03 -15.01
N GLY A 238 5.55 9.83 -13.99
CA GLY A 238 5.33 9.46 -12.58
C GLY A 238 3.85 9.31 -12.23
N ALA A 239 3.00 10.22 -12.71
CA ALA A 239 1.55 10.18 -12.49
C ALA A 239 0.90 8.95 -13.14
N LEU A 240 1.17 8.69 -14.42
CA LEU A 240 0.67 7.51 -15.13
C LEU A 240 1.19 6.21 -14.50
N GLY A 241 2.46 6.19 -14.09
CA GLY A 241 3.05 5.06 -13.34
C GLY A 241 2.38 4.79 -11.99
N SER A 242 1.93 5.85 -11.30
CA SER A 242 1.28 5.71 -9.98
C SER A 242 -0.09 5.01 -10.03
N MET A 243 -0.72 4.94 -11.22
CA MET A 243 -1.98 4.22 -11.42
C MET A 243 -1.83 2.71 -11.19
N TYR A 244 -0.65 2.13 -11.49
CA TYR A 244 -0.34 0.73 -11.17
C TYR A 244 0.04 0.48 -9.71
N THR A 245 0.73 1.43 -9.08
CA THR A 245 1.28 1.22 -7.73
C THR A 245 0.24 1.47 -6.64
N GLY A 246 -0.75 2.32 -6.93
CA GLY A 246 -1.65 2.88 -5.94
C GLY A 246 -0.93 3.69 -4.85
N SER A 247 -1.70 4.10 -3.85
CA SER A 247 -1.22 4.68 -2.60
C SER A 247 -2.33 4.60 -1.57
N GLY A 248 -2.12 3.84 -0.48
CA GLY A 248 -3.10 3.72 0.61
C GLY A 248 -2.72 4.52 1.86
N ALA A 249 -3.61 4.46 2.86
CA ALA A 249 -3.30 4.74 4.26
C ALA A 249 -3.74 3.53 5.09
N ARG A 250 -3.21 3.36 6.31
CA ARG A 250 -3.76 2.36 7.25
C ARG A 250 -5.08 2.88 7.82
N THR A 251 -6.17 2.42 7.23
CA THR A 251 -7.55 2.85 7.51
C THR A 251 -8.30 1.85 8.39
N GLN A 252 -7.72 0.66 8.63
CA GLN A 252 -8.36 -0.45 9.36
C GLN A 252 -8.89 -0.04 10.74
N ALA A 253 -8.16 0.78 11.50
CA ALA A 253 -8.59 1.22 12.84
C ALA A 253 -9.89 2.04 12.82
N ILE A 254 -10.13 2.80 11.76
CA ILE A 254 -11.33 3.63 11.56
C ILE A 254 -12.45 2.80 10.93
N LEU A 255 -12.13 1.93 9.96
CA LEU A 255 -13.08 1.04 9.29
C LEU A 255 -13.60 -0.10 10.20
N HIS A 256 -12.94 -0.36 11.33
CA HIS A 256 -13.41 -1.32 12.34
C HIS A 256 -13.80 -0.62 13.66
N ASP A 257 -14.03 0.70 13.68
CA ASP A 257 -14.42 1.40 14.92
C ASP A 257 -15.77 0.85 15.44
N GLU A 258 -15.75 0.27 16.65
CA GLU A 258 -16.91 -0.37 17.28
C GLU A 258 -18.01 0.64 17.63
N SER A 259 -17.66 1.92 17.76
CA SER A 259 -18.62 3.02 17.99
C SER A 259 -19.36 3.48 16.72
N VAL A 260 -18.92 3.00 15.55
CA VAL A 260 -19.46 3.34 14.22
C VAL A 260 -20.03 2.11 13.53
N TYR A 261 -19.38 0.96 13.73
CA TYR A 261 -19.70 -0.33 13.15
C TYR A 261 -19.76 -1.37 14.29
N PRO A 262 -20.94 -1.65 14.87
CA PRO A 262 -21.10 -2.69 15.88
C PRO A 262 -20.66 -4.07 15.34
N GLU A 263 -20.00 -4.88 16.17
CA GLU A 263 -19.38 -6.15 15.73
C GLU A 263 -18.57 -6.01 14.42
N PRO A 264 -17.52 -5.17 14.39
CA PRO A 264 -16.85 -4.77 13.14
C PRO A 264 -16.00 -5.88 12.51
N MET A 265 -15.67 -6.93 13.26
CA MET A 265 -14.98 -8.11 12.75
C MET A 265 -15.96 -9.09 12.06
N THR A 266 -17.27 -8.90 12.22
CA THR A 266 -18.31 -9.76 11.65
C THR A 266 -18.75 -9.20 10.30
N PHE A 267 -18.58 -10.01 9.24
CA PHE A 267 -19.14 -9.71 7.93
C PHE A 267 -20.68 -9.74 8.01
N ASN A 268 -21.25 -8.55 8.03
CA ASN A 268 -22.69 -8.29 8.10
C ASN A 268 -22.97 -7.15 7.11
N PRO A 269 -23.54 -7.44 5.93
CA PRO A 269 -23.96 -6.41 4.97
C PRO A 269 -25.15 -5.59 5.45
N ASP A 270 -26.08 -6.22 6.17
CA ASP A 270 -27.36 -5.64 6.60
C ASP A 270 -27.18 -4.39 7.48
N ARG A 271 -26.02 -4.22 8.14
CA ARG A 271 -25.67 -2.96 8.84
C ARG A 271 -25.83 -1.71 7.95
N PHE A 272 -25.57 -1.85 6.65
CA PHE A 272 -25.65 -0.77 5.66
C PHE A 272 -27.03 -0.62 5.02
N MET A 273 -28.00 -1.46 5.40
CA MET A 273 -29.35 -1.48 4.86
C MET A 273 -30.38 -1.16 5.97
N LYS A 274 -31.42 -0.39 5.63
CA LYS A 274 -32.54 -0.10 6.52
C LYS A 274 -33.81 0.01 5.69
N ASP A 275 -34.81 -0.81 6.01
CA ASP A 275 -36.11 -0.87 5.33
C ASP A 275 -36.05 -1.06 3.79
N GLY A 276 -34.94 -1.62 3.29
CA GLY A 276 -34.68 -1.86 1.86
C GLY A 276 -33.81 -0.78 1.18
N GLU A 277 -33.58 0.35 1.83
CA GLU A 277 -32.70 1.43 1.36
C GLU A 277 -31.34 1.41 2.08
N LEU A 278 -30.40 2.27 1.66
CA LEU A 278 -29.12 2.45 2.35
C LEU A 278 -29.34 3.12 3.71
N ASN A 279 -28.79 2.54 4.77
CA ASN A 279 -28.95 3.03 6.14
C ASN A 279 -28.14 4.33 6.39
N PRO A 280 -28.78 5.50 6.57
CA PRO A 280 -28.07 6.77 6.76
C PRO A 280 -27.45 6.91 8.16
N GLU A 281 -27.78 6.02 9.10
CA GLU A 281 -27.26 6.03 10.47
C GLU A 281 -25.87 5.38 10.57
N VAL A 282 -25.48 4.58 9.57
CA VAL A 282 -24.15 3.95 9.50
C VAL A 282 -23.29 4.70 8.48
N ARG A 283 -22.08 5.08 8.89
CA ARG A 283 -21.15 5.82 8.03
C ARG A 283 -20.73 4.99 6.82
N ASP A 284 -20.78 5.59 5.63
CA ASP A 284 -20.25 4.98 4.41
C ASP A 284 -18.73 4.69 4.56
N PRO A 285 -18.27 3.43 4.39
CA PRO A 285 -16.85 3.08 4.36
C PRO A 285 -16.02 3.86 3.33
N ALA A 286 -16.62 4.38 2.25
CA ALA A 286 -15.96 5.23 1.24
C ALA A 286 -15.22 6.42 1.87
N THR A 287 -15.77 6.98 2.95
CA THR A 287 -15.23 8.09 3.76
C THR A 287 -13.78 7.82 4.23
N ALA A 288 -13.41 6.55 4.38
CA ALA A 288 -12.12 6.14 4.90
C ALA A 288 -11.34 5.19 3.97
N ALA A 289 -12.00 4.36 3.16
CA ALA A 289 -11.36 3.32 2.36
C ALA A 289 -10.26 3.83 1.42
N PHE A 290 -10.41 5.04 0.88
CA PHE A 290 -9.52 5.62 -0.13
C PHE A 290 -8.49 6.63 0.41
N GLY A 291 -8.31 6.71 1.74
CA GLY A 291 -7.47 7.74 2.36
C GLY A 291 -8.16 9.11 2.38
N TYR A 292 -7.39 10.18 2.62
CA TYR A 292 -7.94 11.44 3.15
C TYR A 292 -7.31 12.69 2.52
N GLY A 293 -8.08 13.78 2.48
CA GLY A 293 -7.61 15.12 2.12
C GLY A 293 -6.89 15.20 0.77
N ARG A 294 -5.80 15.97 0.71
CA ARG A 294 -5.03 16.22 -0.54
C ARG A 294 -4.31 14.97 -1.10
N ARG A 295 -4.36 13.83 -0.41
CA ARG A 295 -3.81 12.54 -0.84
C ARG A 295 -4.85 11.41 -0.89
N ILE A 296 -6.14 11.72 -0.82
CA ILE A 296 -7.22 10.76 -1.12
C ILE A 296 -7.03 10.19 -2.53
N CYS A 297 -7.28 8.89 -2.70
CA CYS A 297 -7.01 8.19 -3.96
C CYS A 297 -7.77 8.86 -5.13
N PRO A 298 -7.08 9.34 -6.19
CA PRO A 298 -7.73 9.93 -7.35
C PRO A 298 -8.48 8.86 -8.16
N GLY A 299 -7.96 7.63 -8.21
CA GLY A 299 -8.57 6.49 -8.89
C GLY A 299 -9.79 5.89 -8.19
N ARG A 300 -10.27 6.45 -7.07
CA ARG A 300 -11.39 5.86 -6.29
C ARG A 300 -12.67 5.69 -7.10
N PHE A 301 -12.97 6.63 -7.99
CA PHE A 301 -14.17 6.57 -8.83
C PHE A 301 -14.09 5.41 -9.83
N MET A 302 -12.96 5.28 -10.54
CA MET A 302 -12.66 4.14 -11.42
C MET A 302 -12.71 2.82 -10.64
N ALA A 303 -12.11 2.78 -9.44
CA ALA A 303 -12.13 1.58 -8.60
C ALA A 303 -13.54 1.18 -8.13
N TYR A 304 -14.43 2.13 -7.83
CA TYR A 304 -15.82 1.85 -7.49
C TYR A 304 -16.60 1.29 -8.67
N GLU A 305 -16.58 1.97 -9.82
CA GLU A 305 -17.32 1.54 -11.01
C GLU A 305 -16.82 0.19 -11.52
N SER A 306 -15.50 0.00 -11.65
CA SER A 306 -14.92 -1.26 -12.12
C SER A 306 -15.13 -2.42 -11.13
N MET A 307 -15.13 -2.17 -9.81
CA MET A 307 -15.50 -3.19 -8.82
C MET A 307 -16.98 -3.55 -8.92
N TRP A 308 -17.88 -2.57 -9.05
CA TRP A 308 -19.32 -2.80 -9.19
C TRP A 308 -19.64 -3.58 -10.46
N ILE A 309 -19.08 -3.17 -11.61
CA ILE A 309 -19.23 -3.84 -12.90
C ILE A 309 -18.65 -5.26 -12.84
N ALA A 310 -17.48 -5.47 -12.24
CA ALA A 310 -16.88 -6.80 -12.11
C ALA A 310 -17.75 -7.75 -11.26
N ILE A 311 -18.26 -7.28 -10.12
CA ILE A 311 -19.15 -8.06 -9.25
C ILE A 311 -20.47 -8.37 -9.99
N ALA A 312 -21.13 -7.36 -10.56
CA ALA A 312 -22.40 -7.52 -11.25
C ALA A 312 -22.28 -8.43 -12.49
N ALA A 313 -21.24 -8.27 -13.31
CA ALA A 313 -21.02 -9.13 -14.48
C ALA A 313 -20.66 -10.57 -14.08
N THR A 314 -19.89 -10.76 -13.00
CA THR A 314 -19.58 -12.11 -12.49
C THR A 314 -20.86 -12.79 -11.98
N LEU A 315 -21.65 -12.12 -11.13
CA LEU A 315 -22.87 -12.67 -10.53
C LEU A 315 -24.05 -12.77 -11.52
N ALA A 316 -24.01 -12.11 -12.68
CA ALA A 316 -24.99 -12.31 -13.75
C ALA A 316 -24.71 -13.58 -14.59
N VAL A 317 -23.46 -14.03 -14.61
CA VAL A 317 -22.99 -15.12 -15.47
C VAL A 317 -22.70 -16.40 -14.70
N TYR A 318 -22.16 -16.33 -13.48
CA TYR A 318 -21.64 -17.48 -12.74
C TYR A 318 -22.29 -17.68 -11.37
N THR A 319 -22.66 -18.93 -11.10
CA THR A 319 -22.84 -19.43 -9.73
C THR A 319 -21.46 -19.56 -9.08
N ILE A 320 -21.35 -19.08 -7.83
CA ILE A 320 -20.16 -19.27 -6.99
C ILE A 320 -20.58 -20.06 -5.75
N GLU A 321 -19.96 -21.22 -5.56
CA GLU A 321 -20.29 -22.20 -4.51
C GLU A 321 -19.06 -22.63 -3.70
N LYS A 322 -19.32 -23.25 -2.55
CA LYS A 322 -18.30 -23.93 -1.75
C LYS A 322 -17.71 -25.10 -2.55
N ALA A 323 -16.41 -25.33 -2.42
CA ALA A 323 -15.82 -26.59 -2.88
C ALA A 323 -16.28 -27.76 -1.99
N GLU A 324 -16.14 -28.98 -2.49
CA GLU A 324 -16.39 -30.20 -1.72
C GLU A 324 -15.08 -30.86 -1.30
N GLY A 325 -15.06 -31.43 -0.10
CA GLY A 325 -13.97 -32.29 0.36
C GLY A 325 -13.98 -33.67 -0.33
N PRO A 326 -12.95 -34.50 -0.10
CA PRO A 326 -12.89 -35.88 -0.61
C PRO A 326 -14.05 -36.79 -0.14
N ASP A 327 -14.79 -36.36 0.87
CA ASP A 327 -15.96 -36.99 1.48
C ASP A 327 -17.30 -36.36 1.04
N GLY A 328 -17.27 -35.35 0.15
CA GLY A 328 -18.44 -34.59 -0.27
C GLY A 328 -18.88 -33.48 0.70
N THR A 329 -18.13 -33.18 1.75
CA THR A 329 -18.50 -32.11 2.70
C THR A 329 -18.22 -30.71 2.13
N PRO A 330 -19.13 -29.72 2.28
CA PRO A 330 -18.90 -28.36 1.78
C PRO A 330 -17.78 -27.61 2.55
N ILE A 331 -16.64 -27.42 1.89
CA ILE A 331 -15.50 -26.64 2.39
C ILE A 331 -15.93 -25.19 2.53
N THR A 332 -16.03 -24.71 3.77
CA THR A 332 -16.23 -23.29 4.06
C THR A 332 -14.85 -22.62 4.11
N PRO A 333 -14.57 -21.57 3.32
CA PRO A 333 -13.35 -20.80 3.44
C PRO A 333 -13.15 -20.31 4.88
N ASN A 334 -11.95 -20.46 5.43
CA ASN A 334 -11.65 -20.14 6.83
C ASN A 334 -11.64 -18.63 7.14
N GLY A 335 -11.74 -17.77 6.11
CA GLY A 335 -11.69 -16.32 6.26
C GLY A 335 -10.29 -15.78 6.53
N ASP A 336 -9.22 -16.56 6.29
CA ASP A 336 -7.86 -16.08 6.43
C ASP A 336 -7.55 -14.99 5.38
N TYR A 337 -6.94 -13.91 5.84
CA TYR A 337 -6.34 -12.88 4.99
C TYR A 337 -4.83 -12.86 5.16
N GLU A 338 -4.13 -12.58 4.08
CA GLU A 338 -2.73 -12.20 4.12
C GLU A 338 -2.57 -10.82 4.78
N GLN A 339 -1.62 -10.71 5.72
CA GLN A 339 -1.57 -9.60 6.68
C GLN A 339 -0.43 -8.61 6.39
N GLY A 340 -0.79 -7.44 5.87
CA GLY A 340 0.15 -6.39 5.49
C GLY A 340 -0.39 -4.97 5.62
N PHE A 341 -0.10 -4.15 4.61
CA PHE A 341 -0.73 -2.84 4.40
C PHE A 341 -1.90 -2.94 3.41
N LEU A 342 -1.72 -3.74 2.35
CA LEU A 342 -2.82 -4.40 1.66
C LEU A 342 -3.12 -5.69 2.44
N CYS A 343 -4.40 -6.08 2.44
CA CYS A 343 -4.87 -7.37 2.88
C CYS A 343 -5.73 -7.96 1.77
N TYR A 344 -5.60 -9.24 1.50
CA TYR A 344 -6.42 -9.98 0.54
C TYR A 344 -6.59 -11.43 1.03
N PRO A 345 -7.64 -12.16 0.63
CA PRO A 345 -7.90 -13.50 1.15
C PRO A 345 -6.79 -14.47 0.74
N LYS A 346 -6.43 -15.40 1.63
CA LYS A 346 -5.53 -16.51 1.32
C LYS A 346 -6.15 -17.44 0.26
N PRO A 347 -5.33 -18.31 -0.38
CA PRO A 347 -5.83 -19.44 -1.15
C PRO A 347 -6.98 -20.20 -0.47
N PHE A 348 -8.16 -20.21 -1.09
CA PHE A 348 -9.31 -21.03 -0.70
C PHE A 348 -9.95 -21.69 -1.92
N PRO A 349 -10.45 -22.94 -1.80
CA PRO A 349 -11.12 -23.63 -2.90
C PRO A 349 -12.59 -23.20 -3.01
N CYS A 350 -13.08 -23.04 -4.24
CA CYS A 350 -14.48 -22.76 -4.55
C CYS A 350 -14.88 -23.43 -5.88
N LYS A 351 -16.18 -23.59 -6.11
CA LYS A 351 -16.76 -23.94 -7.41
C LYS A 351 -17.23 -22.65 -8.07
N ILE A 352 -16.88 -22.46 -9.34
CA ILE A 352 -17.39 -21.35 -10.18
C ILE A 352 -17.81 -21.96 -11.51
N TYR A 353 -19.08 -21.79 -11.88
CA TYR A 353 -19.64 -22.33 -13.13
C TYR A 353 -20.77 -21.45 -13.65
N PRO A 354 -20.96 -21.36 -14.99
CA PRO A 354 -21.97 -20.47 -15.57
C PRO A 354 -23.40 -20.93 -15.31
N HIS A 355 -24.35 -19.98 -15.29
CA HIS A 355 -25.77 -20.26 -15.09
C HIS A 355 -26.40 -21.06 -16.25
N HIS A 356 -25.92 -20.87 -17.48
CA HIS A 356 -26.45 -21.54 -18.66
C HIS A 356 -25.36 -22.07 -19.61
N ILE A 357 -25.66 -23.16 -20.31
CA ILE A 357 -24.73 -23.82 -21.23
C ILE A 357 -24.27 -22.90 -22.38
N ASP A 358 -25.14 -22.00 -22.85
CA ASP A 358 -24.78 -21.04 -23.92
C ASP A 358 -23.74 -20.02 -23.45
N GLN A 359 -23.79 -19.63 -22.16
CA GLN A 359 -22.75 -18.79 -21.55
C GLN A 359 -21.45 -19.57 -21.51
N GLU A 360 -21.46 -20.84 -21.10
CA GLU A 360 -20.28 -21.71 -21.10
C GLU A 360 -19.64 -21.83 -22.50
N VAL A 361 -20.47 -22.01 -23.54
CA VAL A 361 -20.01 -22.05 -24.94
C VAL A 361 -19.36 -20.73 -25.35
N LEU A 362 -19.97 -19.58 -25.03
CA LEU A 362 -19.44 -18.26 -25.35
C LEU A 362 -18.13 -17.96 -24.60
N ILE A 363 -18.06 -18.29 -23.30
CA ILE A 363 -16.85 -18.18 -22.48
C ILE A 363 -15.73 -19.06 -23.05
N ARG A 364 -16.00 -20.34 -23.33
CA ARG A 364 -15.01 -21.28 -23.89
C ARG A 364 -14.60 -20.95 -25.31
N ALA A 365 -15.43 -20.26 -26.10
CA ALA A 365 -15.05 -19.74 -27.41
C ALA A 365 -14.11 -18.53 -27.28
N THR A 366 -14.30 -17.69 -26.26
CA THR A 366 -13.51 -16.48 -26.02
C THR A 366 -12.18 -16.79 -25.33
N ALA A 367 -12.14 -17.78 -24.43
CA ALA A 367 -10.94 -18.23 -23.70
C ALA A 367 -10.02 -19.20 -24.50
N ARG A 368 -10.04 -19.12 -25.84
CA ARG A 368 -9.21 -19.91 -26.78
C ARG A 368 -8.27 -19.02 -27.61
N ILE A 369 -7.87 -17.90 -27.05
CA ILE A 369 -6.98 -16.88 -27.62
C ILE A 369 -5.64 -16.94 -26.89
#